data_AF-A0A819I7M6-F1
#
_entry.id   AF-A0A819I7M6-F1
#
_cell.length_a   1.000
_cell.length_b   1.000
_cell.length_c   1.000
_cell.angle_alpha   90.00
_cell.angle_beta   90.00
_cell.angle_gamma   90.00
#
_symmetry.space_group_name_H-M   'P 1'
#
loop_
_entity.id
_entity.type
_entity.pdbx_description
1 polymer ?
#
loop_
_entity_poly.entity_id
_entity_poly.type
_entity_poly.pdbx_seq_one_letter_code
_entity_poly.pdbx_strand_id
1 'polypeptide(L)'
;MSNLEKLTLSIRVRGRNSFIDGIYLHNYVLTQMPHLHTFTFNIVTDFVRINQQFKPSSDDIRRTFIEKGYHVDCSVEYNDLKGGRCHVYSLPFNMKGIRYITHSFSGGMFMNVRVLHMCDLTHPFEHDLFARISHSFPLLSNLTVTNIMPQNENRSQELVESEEASSIIEYSHLVELSFSCASAHIDYVEEFLCSLNTRLPCLSKLHVEYEHLVTVTKNFTRNTTRMNCAKLTHINFRRKRGIVRSKDFDLYFPLLSYNNCK
;
A
#
# COMPACT_ATOMS: atom_id res chain seq x y z
N MET A 1 22.99 -22.26 -21.37
CA MET A 1 22.46 -20.98 -21.86
C MET A 1 20.95 -21.09 -21.85
N SER A 2 20.25 -20.05 -21.40
CA SER A 2 18.81 -20.11 -21.14
C SER A 2 18.02 -19.80 -22.43
N ASN A 3 17.13 -20.71 -22.85
CA ASN A 3 16.17 -20.49 -23.97
C ASN A 3 14.95 -19.67 -23.51
N LEU A 4 15.11 -18.79 -22.53
CA LEU A 4 14.01 -18.06 -21.92
C LEU A 4 13.62 -16.88 -22.83
N GLU A 5 12.46 -17.00 -23.49
CA GLU A 5 11.95 -15.97 -24.39
C GLU A 5 11.09 -14.91 -23.70
N LYS A 6 10.47 -15.26 -22.57
CA LYS A 6 9.58 -14.38 -21.81
C LYS A 6 9.86 -14.46 -20.32
N LEU A 7 9.95 -13.30 -19.67
CA LEU A 7 10.16 -13.20 -18.23
C LEU A 7 9.30 -12.09 -17.65
N THR A 8 8.56 -12.44 -16.60
CA THR A 8 7.87 -11.48 -15.74
C THR A 8 8.53 -11.52 -14.37
N LEU A 9 9.14 -10.41 -13.94
CA LEU A 9 9.92 -10.36 -12.70
C LEU A 9 9.44 -9.25 -11.76
N SER A 10 9.04 -9.62 -10.55
CA SER A 10 8.90 -8.65 -9.46
C SER A 10 9.96 -8.91 -8.41
N ILE A 11 10.81 -7.92 -8.14
CA ILE A 11 11.93 -8.06 -7.22
C ILE A 11 12.11 -6.80 -6.38
N ARG A 12 12.53 -7.02 -5.14
CA ARG A 12 13.01 -5.98 -4.23
C ARG A 12 14.49 -6.20 -3.96
N VAL A 13 15.33 -5.20 -4.23
CA VAL A 13 16.77 -5.23 -3.99
C VAL A 13 17.13 -4.17 -2.95
N ARG A 14 18.00 -4.51 -1.99
CA ARG A 14 18.36 -3.62 -0.88
C ARG A 14 19.87 -3.45 -0.77
N GLY A 15 20.33 -2.31 -0.26
CA GLY A 15 21.72 -2.11 0.16
C GLY A 15 22.69 -1.96 -1.01
N ARG A 16 22.32 -1.16 -2.02
CA ARG A 16 23.14 -0.87 -3.20
C ARG A 16 23.83 0.48 -3.09
N ASN A 17 24.83 0.71 -3.94
CA ASN A 17 25.47 2.03 -4.12
C ASN A 17 24.91 2.80 -5.32
N SER A 18 23.95 2.22 -6.04
CA SER A 18 23.23 2.85 -7.16
C SER A 18 21.85 2.23 -7.36
N PHE A 19 20.94 2.99 -7.97
CA PHE A 19 19.66 2.46 -8.43
C PHE A 19 19.86 1.44 -9.56
N ILE A 20 18.85 0.61 -9.78
CA ILE A 20 18.76 -0.23 -10.98
C ILE A 20 18.05 0.62 -12.04
N ASP A 21 18.84 1.24 -12.89
CA ASP A 21 18.39 2.02 -14.04
C ASP A 21 18.41 1.16 -15.33
N GLY A 22 18.02 1.75 -16.46
CA GLY A 22 17.98 1.05 -17.74
C GLY A 22 19.36 0.59 -18.22
N ILE A 23 20.42 1.36 -17.90
CA ILE A 23 21.80 1.03 -18.26
C ILE A 23 22.25 -0.21 -17.49
N TYR A 24 22.04 -0.23 -16.16
CA TYR A 24 22.39 -1.36 -15.31
C TYR A 24 21.63 -2.62 -15.74
N LEU A 25 20.32 -2.50 -15.95
CA LEU A 25 19.49 -3.63 -16.36
C LEU A 25 19.98 -4.23 -17.68
N HIS A 26 20.28 -3.38 -18.67
CA HIS A 26 20.80 -3.82 -19.96
C HIS A 26 22.15 -4.54 -19.81
N ASN A 27 23.13 -3.88 -19.20
CA ASN A 27 24.51 -4.37 -19.17
C ASN A 27 24.69 -5.64 -18.34
N TYR A 28 23.94 -5.80 -17.24
CA TYR A 28 24.18 -6.87 -16.27
C TYR A 28 23.12 -7.98 -16.28
N VAL A 29 21.93 -7.74 -16.84
CA VAL A 29 20.85 -8.74 -16.87
C VAL A 29 20.54 -9.16 -18.29
N LEU A 30 20.22 -8.20 -19.16
CA LEU A 30 19.68 -8.52 -20.49
C LEU A 30 20.74 -9.06 -21.46
N THR A 31 21.99 -8.61 -21.36
CA THR A 31 23.11 -9.17 -22.14
C THR A 31 23.34 -10.66 -21.88
N GLN A 32 22.95 -11.15 -20.69
CA GLN A 32 23.07 -12.56 -20.30
C GLN A 32 21.85 -13.40 -20.75
N MET A 33 20.81 -12.76 -21.29
CA MET A 33 19.57 -13.39 -21.74
C MET A 33 19.26 -12.99 -23.20
N PRO A 34 20.10 -13.37 -24.18
CA PRO A 34 20.00 -12.88 -25.55
C PRO A 34 18.71 -13.32 -26.28
N HIS A 35 18.06 -14.37 -25.81
CA HIS A 35 16.78 -14.86 -26.36
C HIS A 35 15.55 -14.22 -25.71
N LEU A 36 15.72 -13.35 -24.71
CA LEU A 36 14.61 -12.74 -23.99
C LEU A 36 13.96 -11.64 -24.84
N HIS A 37 12.83 -11.97 -25.46
CA HIS A 37 12.07 -11.05 -26.32
C HIS A 37 11.03 -10.24 -25.56
N THR A 38 10.45 -10.81 -24.50
CA THR A 38 9.47 -10.12 -23.66
C THR A 38 9.95 -10.07 -22.23
N PHE A 39 10.21 -8.87 -21.73
CA PHE A 39 10.57 -8.65 -20.34
C PHE A 39 9.64 -7.64 -19.69
N THR A 40 8.85 -8.10 -18.72
CA THR A 40 7.99 -7.24 -17.90
C THR A 40 8.49 -7.27 -16.47
N PHE A 41 8.61 -6.11 -15.84
CA PHE A 41 9.21 -6.05 -14.51
C PHE A 41 8.53 -5.06 -13.57
N ASN A 42 8.76 -5.31 -12.28
CA ASN A 42 8.40 -4.48 -11.15
C ASN A 42 9.56 -4.51 -10.15
N ILE A 43 10.46 -3.54 -10.24
CA ILE A 43 11.73 -3.51 -9.50
C ILE A 43 11.65 -2.41 -8.45
N VAL A 44 11.84 -2.79 -7.19
CA VAL A 44 12.02 -1.84 -6.08
C VAL A 44 13.46 -1.93 -5.60
N THR A 45 14.15 -0.80 -5.55
CA THR A 45 15.48 -0.68 -4.96
C THR A 45 15.40 0.20 -3.72
N ASP A 46 15.82 -0.30 -2.56
CA ASP A 46 15.85 0.48 -1.31
C ASP A 46 17.25 0.55 -0.70
N PHE A 47 17.42 1.47 0.24
CA PHE A 47 18.66 1.64 1.00
C PHE A 47 19.86 1.90 0.08
N VAL A 48 19.65 2.72 -0.96
CA VAL A 48 20.71 3.06 -1.91
C VAL A 48 21.57 4.17 -1.33
N ARG A 49 22.87 3.90 -1.16
CA ARG A 49 23.85 4.90 -0.74
C ARG A 49 24.21 5.76 -1.95
N ILE A 50 23.68 6.97 -1.99
CA ILE A 50 23.87 7.90 -3.11
C ILE A 50 24.67 9.10 -2.62
N ASN A 51 25.67 9.52 -3.41
CA ASN A 51 26.42 10.74 -3.16
C ASN A 51 25.45 11.94 -3.23
N GLN A 52 25.45 12.80 -2.22
CA GLN A 52 24.55 13.97 -2.15
C GLN A 52 24.66 14.90 -3.38
N GLN A 53 25.81 14.92 -4.05
CA GLN A 53 26.05 15.72 -5.24
C GLN A 53 25.37 15.15 -6.52
N PHE A 54 24.98 13.87 -6.52
CA PHE A 54 24.41 13.18 -7.67
C PHE A 54 23.18 12.38 -7.28
N LYS A 55 22.04 13.07 -7.14
CA LYS A 55 20.73 12.49 -6.85
C LYS A 55 19.88 12.44 -8.14
N PRO A 56 19.85 11.33 -8.90
CA PRO A 56 19.00 11.23 -10.09
C PRO A 56 17.51 11.42 -9.74
N SER A 57 16.79 12.16 -10.57
CA SER A 57 15.33 12.29 -10.47
C SER A 57 14.63 11.05 -11.04
N SER A 58 13.31 10.94 -10.82
CA SER A 58 12.49 9.95 -11.52
C SER A 58 12.62 10.07 -13.04
N ASP A 59 12.70 11.29 -13.58
CA ASP A 59 12.83 11.51 -15.01
C ASP A 59 14.19 11.07 -15.55
N ASP A 60 15.26 11.24 -14.78
CA ASP A 60 16.58 10.74 -15.16
C ASP A 60 16.58 9.22 -15.23
N ILE A 61 16.01 8.54 -14.21
CA ILE A 61 15.87 7.09 -14.22
C ILE A 61 14.99 6.64 -15.40
N ARG A 62 13.81 7.23 -15.58
CA ARG A 62 12.88 6.90 -16.67
C ARG A 62 13.54 7.02 -18.04
N ARG A 63 14.33 8.08 -18.26
CA ARG A 63 15.05 8.32 -19.52
C ARG A 63 15.99 7.18 -19.87
N THR A 64 16.75 6.66 -18.90
CA THR A 64 17.66 5.52 -19.16
C THR A 64 16.94 4.26 -19.63
N PHE A 65 15.70 4.03 -19.17
CA PHE A 65 14.89 2.89 -19.62
C PHE A 65 14.33 3.13 -21.03
N ILE A 66 13.84 4.34 -21.30
CA ILE A 66 13.33 4.74 -22.62
C ILE A 66 14.42 4.61 -23.68
N GLU A 67 15.64 5.06 -23.40
CA GLU A 67 16.80 4.92 -24.29
C GLU A 67 17.16 3.45 -24.60
N LYS A 68 16.71 2.52 -23.75
CA LYS A 68 16.85 1.06 -23.95
C LYS A 68 15.60 0.40 -24.53
N GLY A 69 14.63 1.20 -24.99
CA GLY A 69 13.41 0.72 -25.64
C GLY A 69 12.32 0.24 -24.67
N TYR A 70 12.42 0.56 -23.38
CA TYR A 70 11.41 0.18 -22.39
C TYR A 70 10.41 1.31 -22.14
N HIS A 71 9.13 0.95 -22.14
CA HIS A 71 8.06 1.82 -21.67
C HIS A 71 7.81 1.55 -20.18
N VAL A 72 8.16 2.50 -19.33
CA VAL A 72 8.12 2.36 -17.86
C VAL A 72 7.57 3.62 -17.21
N ASP A 73 7.11 3.46 -15.98
CA ASP A 73 7.03 4.56 -15.02
C ASP A 73 7.85 4.24 -13.77
N CYS A 74 8.20 5.29 -13.02
CA CYS A 74 8.99 5.16 -11.82
C CYS A 74 8.79 6.32 -10.83
N SER A 75 9.04 6.02 -9.56
CA SER A 75 9.25 7.00 -8.50
C SER A 75 10.65 6.87 -7.93
N VAL A 76 11.26 8.00 -7.60
CA VAL A 76 12.52 8.09 -6.87
C VAL A 76 12.29 8.97 -5.65
N GLU A 77 12.74 8.46 -4.50
CA GLU A 77 12.62 9.12 -3.20
C GLU A 77 13.99 9.13 -2.51
N TYR A 78 14.22 10.18 -1.73
CA TYR A 78 15.44 10.32 -0.93
C TYR A 78 15.07 10.53 0.52
N ASN A 79 15.80 9.82 1.38
CA ASN A 79 15.65 9.94 2.82
C ASN A 79 17.03 9.99 3.47
N ASP A 80 17.29 10.97 4.33
CA ASP A 80 18.61 11.16 4.93
C ASP A 80 19.06 9.99 5.82
N LEU A 81 18.10 9.28 6.44
CA LEU A 81 18.38 8.11 7.30
C LEU A 81 18.45 6.80 6.51
N LYS A 82 17.73 6.70 5.39
CA LYS A 82 17.53 5.44 4.66
C LYS A 82 18.11 5.45 3.25
N GLY A 83 18.77 6.52 2.83
CA GLY A 83 19.31 6.68 1.49
C GLY A 83 18.22 6.86 0.42
N GLY A 84 18.59 6.55 -0.82
CA GLY A 84 17.69 6.58 -1.96
C GLY A 84 16.82 5.34 -2.06
N ARG A 85 15.61 5.53 -2.58
CA ARG A 85 14.69 4.48 -3.00
C ARG A 85 14.22 4.76 -4.43
N CYS A 86 14.09 3.71 -5.23
CA CYS A 86 13.52 3.79 -6.56
C CYS A 86 12.58 2.62 -6.80
N HIS A 87 11.38 2.91 -7.30
CA HIS A 87 10.44 1.91 -7.78
C HIS A 87 10.22 2.14 -9.28
N VAL A 88 10.57 1.15 -10.11
CA VAL A 88 10.37 1.20 -11.56
C VAL A 88 9.61 -0.04 -12.03
N TYR A 89 8.67 0.16 -12.95
CA TYR A 89 7.85 -0.94 -13.47
C TYR A 89 7.47 -0.72 -14.94
N SER A 90 7.27 -1.82 -15.65
CA SER A 90 6.85 -1.80 -17.06
C SER A 90 5.40 -1.39 -17.22
N LEU A 91 5.10 -0.69 -18.31
CA LEU A 91 3.76 -0.32 -18.74
C LEU A 91 3.38 -1.07 -20.04
N PRO A 92 2.11 -1.53 -20.17
CA PRO A 92 1.07 -1.53 -19.15
C PRO A 92 1.39 -2.52 -18.01
N PHE A 93 0.99 -2.18 -16.79
CA PHE A 93 1.22 -3.05 -15.63
C PHE A 93 0.28 -4.25 -15.64
N ASN A 94 0.84 -5.47 -15.66
CA ASN A 94 0.08 -6.71 -15.82
C ASN A 94 0.13 -7.67 -14.61
N MET A 95 0.81 -7.28 -13.52
CA MET A 95 0.94 -8.16 -12.34
C MET A 95 -0.25 -8.02 -11.40
N LYS A 96 -0.53 -9.09 -10.64
CA LYS A 96 -1.63 -9.11 -9.65
C LYS A 96 -1.32 -8.33 -8.38
N GLY A 97 -0.04 -8.06 -8.10
CA GLY A 97 0.40 -7.49 -6.85
C GLY A 97 1.38 -6.36 -7.03
N ILE A 98 1.19 -5.27 -6.28
CA ILE A 98 2.20 -4.24 -6.06
C ILE A 98 2.56 -4.25 -4.59
N ARG A 99 3.86 -4.25 -4.32
CA ARG A 99 4.38 -4.14 -2.96
C ARG A 99 5.19 -2.88 -2.83
N TYR A 100 5.08 -2.28 -1.65
CA TYR A 100 5.84 -1.11 -1.24
C TYR A 100 5.45 0.15 -2.04
N ILE A 101 4.18 0.50 -2.04
CA ILE A 101 3.77 1.88 -2.36
C ILE A 101 4.09 2.81 -1.18
N THR A 102 4.54 4.02 -1.46
CA THR A 102 4.94 5.06 -0.50
C THR A 102 4.03 6.28 -0.60
N HIS A 103 4.33 7.31 0.20
CA HIS A 103 3.63 8.59 0.15
C HIS A 103 3.75 9.29 -1.22
N SER A 104 4.80 8.99 -2.00
CA SER A 104 5.09 9.67 -3.26
C SER A 104 4.39 9.05 -4.47
N PHE A 105 3.44 8.14 -4.26
CA PHE A 105 2.72 7.51 -5.37
C PHE A 105 1.89 8.55 -6.13
N SER A 106 2.17 8.66 -7.43
CA SER A 106 1.58 9.65 -8.34
C SER A 106 0.21 9.25 -8.88
N GLY A 107 -0.20 7.98 -8.73
CA GLY A 107 -1.42 7.46 -9.33
C GLY A 107 -1.16 6.60 -10.57
N GLY A 108 -2.20 6.38 -11.37
CA GLY A 108 -2.18 5.57 -12.59
C GLY A 108 -3.40 4.66 -12.66
N MET A 109 -3.51 3.83 -13.70
CA MET A 109 -4.63 2.88 -13.83
C MET A 109 -4.12 1.44 -13.84
N PHE A 110 -4.40 0.69 -12.78
CA PHE A 110 -3.85 -0.64 -12.55
C PHE A 110 -4.95 -1.72 -12.48
N MET A 111 -5.58 -1.98 -13.63
CA MET A 111 -6.74 -2.90 -13.74
C MET A 111 -6.45 -4.35 -13.32
N ASN A 112 -5.19 -4.79 -13.34
CA ASN A 112 -4.82 -6.17 -13.00
C ASN A 112 -4.45 -6.38 -11.53
N VAL A 113 -4.22 -5.31 -10.79
CA VAL A 113 -3.78 -5.39 -9.40
C VAL A 113 -4.97 -5.78 -8.52
N ARG A 114 -4.72 -6.73 -7.62
CA ARG A 114 -5.65 -7.24 -6.60
C ARG A 114 -5.07 -7.12 -5.20
N VAL A 115 -3.74 -7.16 -5.09
CA VAL A 115 -3.03 -7.12 -3.81
C VAL A 115 -2.11 -5.90 -3.78
N LEU A 116 -2.29 -5.04 -2.79
CA LEU A 116 -1.47 -3.86 -2.57
C LEU A 116 -0.88 -3.85 -1.16
N HIS A 117 0.42 -3.57 -1.06
CA HIS A 117 1.09 -3.28 0.20
C HIS A 117 1.68 -1.87 0.18
N MET A 118 1.14 -0.99 1.01
CA MET A 118 1.66 0.34 1.27
C MET A 118 2.61 0.32 2.46
N CYS A 119 3.81 0.86 2.29
CA CYS A 119 4.83 0.89 3.31
C CYS A 119 5.73 2.11 3.18
N ASP A 120 5.60 3.00 4.16
CA ASP A 120 6.46 4.16 4.36
C ASP A 120 6.76 4.29 5.85
N LEU A 121 7.99 4.63 6.16
CA LEU A 121 8.48 4.64 7.54
C LEU A 121 8.88 6.04 7.98
N THR A 122 8.74 7.05 7.12
CA THR A 122 9.21 8.41 7.39
C THR A 122 8.23 9.49 6.99
N HIS A 123 7.31 9.19 6.07
CA HIS A 123 6.26 10.12 5.68
C HIS A 123 4.90 9.52 5.99
N PRO A 124 3.96 10.31 6.52
CA PRO A 124 2.59 9.85 6.74
C PRO A 124 1.83 9.62 5.44
N PHE A 125 0.77 8.82 5.52
CA PHE A 125 -0.17 8.61 4.43
C PHE A 125 -1.40 9.50 4.61
N GLU A 126 -1.47 10.59 3.87
CA GLU A 126 -2.61 11.50 3.94
C GLU A 126 -3.84 10.96 3.21
N HIS A 127 -5.01 11.53 3.52
CA HIS A 127 -6.29 11.16 2.92
C HIS A 127 -6.24 11.10 1.39
N ASP A 128 -5.64 12.10 0.75
CA ASP A 128 -5.50 12.18 -0.71
C ASP A 128 -4.69 11.03 -1.31
N LEU A 129 -3.78 10.42 -0.54
CA LEU A 129 -3.13 9.19 -0.98
C LEU A 129 -4.14 8.06 -1.07
N PHE A 130 -4.97 7.85 -0.05
CA PHE A 130 -5.99 6.80 -0.06
C PHE A 130 -7.03 7.03 -1.16
N ALA A 131 -7.41 8.28 -1.41
CA ALA A 131 -8.25 8.62 -2.57
C ALA A 131 -7.55 8.23 -3.88
N ARG A 132 -6.27 8.57 -4.07
CA ARG A 132 -5.51 8.15 -5.25
C ARG A 132 -5.40 6.62 -5.37
N ILE A 133 -5.25 5.90 -4.25
CA ILE A 133 -5.23 4.43 -4.25
C ILE A 133 -6.57 3.88 -4.73
N SER A 134 -7.71 4.35 -4.21
CA SER A 134 -9.02 3.81 -4.63
C SER A 134 -9.25 3.99 -6.13
N HIS A 135 -8.89 5.14 -6.69
CA HIS A 135 -9.00 5.42 -8.12
C HIS A 135 -8.01 4.61 -8.96
N SER A 136 -6.78 4.42 -8.46
CA SER A 136 -5.73 3.74 -9.22
C SER A 136 -5.89 2.23 -9.27
N PHE A 137 -6.55 1.66 -8.26
CA PHE A 137 -6.70 0.22 -8.07
C PHE A 137 -8.18 -0.18 -7.95
N PRO A 138 -8.98 -0.02 -9.03
CA PRO A 138 -10.44 -0.19 -8.96
C PRO A 138 -10.86 -1.62 -8.57
N LEU A 139 -10.01 -2.63 -8.79
CA LEU A 139 -10.29 -4.03 -8.47
C LEU A 139 -9.51 -4.56 -7.26
N LEU A 140 -9.01 -3.66 -6.40
CA LEU A 140 -8.22 -4.02 -5.23
C LEU A 140 -9.04 -4.90 -4.26
N SER A 141 -8.54 -6.10 -3.95
CA SER A 141 -9.18 -7.03 -3.02
C SER A 141 -8.47 -7.14 -1.68
N ASN A 142 -7.15 -6.89 -1.65
CA ASN A 142 -6.32 -7.02 -0.45
C ASN A 142 -5.44 -5.77 -0.30
N LEU A 143 -5.61 -5.05 0.79
CA LEU A 143 -4.80 -3.88 1.13
C LEU A 143 -4.07 -4.11 2.44
N THR A 144 -2.75 -3.96 2.41
CA THR A 144 -1.92 -3.90 3.62
C THR A 144 -1.35 -2.49 3.79
N VAL A 145 -1.54 -1.90 4.97
CA VAL A 145 -1.00 -0.59 5.34
C VAL A 145 0.07 -0.77 6.43
N THR A 146 1.23 -0.17 6.23
CA THR A 146 2.37 -0.20 7.16
C THR A 146 2.99 1.19 7.22
N ASN A 147 2.52 2.01 8.15
CA ASN A 147 3.07 3.33 8.41
C ASN A 147 2.94 3.69 9.90
N ILE A 148 4.05 4.00 10.55
CA ILE A 148 4.07 4.37 11.98
C ILE A 148 3.79 5.85 12.21
N MET A 149 3.92 6.67 11.17
CA MET A 149 3.75 8.11 11.29
C MET A 149 2.27 8.42 11.44
N PRO A 150 1.86 9.28 12.38
CA PRO A 150 0.50 9.80 12.44
C PRO A 150 0.18 10.64 11.21
N GLN A 151 -1.09 10.71 10.81
CA GLN A 151 -1.53 11.62 9.75
C GLN A 151 -1.34 13.07 10.21
N ASN A 152 -0.99 13.99 9.30
CA ASN A 152 -0.79 15.40 9.66
C ASN A 152 -2.12 16.13 9.88
N GLU A 153 -3.19 15.73 9.18
CA GLU A 153 -4.49 16.38 9.27
C GLU A 153 -5.32 15.86 10.46
N ASN A 154 -5.51 16.71 11.47
CA ASN A 154 -6.54 16.54 12.50
C ASN A 154 -7.95 16.79 11.91
N ARG A 155 -8.43 15.93 11.01
CA ARG A 155 -9.81 16.05 10.47
C ARG A 155 -10.90 15.86 11.52
N SER A 156 -10.56 15.41 12.72
CA SER A 156 -11.48 15.29 13.84
C SER A 156 -11.94 16.63 14.44
N GLN A 157 -11.41 17.78 13.98
CA GLN A 157 -11.84 19.11 14.45
C GLN A 157 -12.35 20.10 13.38
N GLU A 158 -12.12 19.87 12.08
CA GLU A 158 -12.46 20.83 11.00
C GLU A 158 -13.55 20.35 10.03
N LEU A 159 -14.46 19.46 10.47
CA LEU A 159 -15.64 19.07 9.67
C LEU A 159 -16.79 20.10 9.70
N VAL A 160 -16.45 21.38 9.88
CA VAL A 160 -17.40 22.49 9.84
C VAL A 160 -16.84 23.47 8.80
N GLU A 161 -17.47 23.52 7.62
CA GLU A 161 -17.47 24.64 6.64
C GLU A 161 -16.89 24.48 5.21
N SER A 162 -16.31 23.36 4.77
CA SER A 162 -15.96 23.22 3.34
C SER A 162 -16.61 22.01 2.65
N GLU A 163 -17.57 22.29 1.76
CA GLU A 163 -18.27 21.31 0.92
C GLU A 163 -17.35 20.58 -0.09
N GLU A 164 -16.11 21.03 -0.25
CA GLU A 164 -15.13 20.45 -1.19
C GLU A 164 -14.22 19.38 -0.56
N ALA A 165 -14.22 19.19 0.77
CA ALA A 165 -13.30 18.29 1.47
C ALA A 165 -13.85 16.88 1.78
N SER A 166 -15.04 16.52 1.31
CA SER A 166 -15.77 15.32 1.74
C SER A 166 -16.08 14.32 0.61
N SER A 167 -15.15 14.09 -0.33
CA SER A 167 -15.32 12.98 -1.27
C SER A 167 -15.09 11.66 -0.52
N ILE A 168 -16.18 10.95 -0.21
CA ILE A 168 -16.13 9.61 0.38
C ILE A 168 -15.28 8.69 -0.51
N ILE A 169 -14.24 8.08 0.07
CA ILE A 169 -13.38 7.12 -0.62
C ILE A 169 -14.06 5.75 -0.61
N GLU A 170 -14.42 5.22 -1.77
CA GLU A 170 -14.97 3.87 -1.85
C GLU A 170 -13.94 2.84 -2.35
N TYR A 171 -13.80 1.74 -1.62
CA TYR A 171 -13.08 0.55 -2.06
C TYR A 171 -14.06 -0.59 -2.34
N SER A 172 -14.70 -0.54 -3.50
CA SER A 172 -15.84 -1.41 -3.84
C SER A 172 -15.54 -2.91 -3.79
N HIS A 173 -14.28 -3.30 -4.02
CA HIS A 173 -13.85 -4.69 -4.09
C HIS A 173 -12.95 -5.15 -2.93
N LEU A 174 -12.68 -4.30 -1.93
CA LEU A 174 -11.75 -4.63 -0.86
C LEU A 174 -12.36 -5.67 0.08
N VAL A 175 -11.77 -6.87 0.09
CA VAL A 175 -12.21 -8.03 0.90
C VAL A 175 -11.41 -8.12 2.19
N GLU A 176 -10.12 -7.81 2.13
CA GLU A 176 -9.17 -7.94 3.23
C GLU A 176 -8.38 -6.65 3.44
N LEU A 177 -8.50 -6.10 4.64
CA LEU A 177 -7.74 -4.94 5.09
C LEU A 177 -6.82 -5.35 6.23
N SER A 178 -5.54 -5.07 6.08
CA SER A 178 -4.53 -5.42 7.06
C SER A 178 -3.70 -4.22 7.47
N PHE A 179 -3.75 -3.88 8.75
CA PHE A 179 -2.83 -2.94 9.36
C PHE A 179 -1.67 -3.76 9.94
N SER A 180 -0.47 -3.54 9.42
CA SER A 180 0.72 -4.23 9.92
C SER A 180 0.92 -3.88 11.39
N CYS A 181 0.54 -4.79 12.27
CA CYS A 181 0.57 -4.61 13.72
C CYS A 181 2.01 -4.33 14.20
N ALA A 182 2.19 -3.37 15.10
CA ALA A 182 3.42 -2.68 15.51
C ALA A 182 4.03 -1.70 14.48
N SER A 183 3.35 -1.46 13.36
CA SER A 183 3.87 -0.59 12.31
C SER A 183 2.78 0.20 11.57
N ALA A 184 1.58 0.28 12.12
CA ALA A 184 0.46 1.07 11.59
C ALA A 184 -0.08 1.97 12.71
N HIS A 185 -0.04 3.29 12.50
CA HIS A 185 -0.64 4.26 13.40
C HIS A 185 -2.17 4.10 13.45
N ILE A 186 -2.80 4.50 14.56
CA ILE A 186 -4.24 4.34 14.77
C ILE A 186 -5.07 5.17 13.79
N ASP A 187 -4.56 6.32 13.32
CA ASP A 187 -5.28 7.20 12.39
C ASP A 187 -5.69 6.46 11.12
N TYR A 188 -4.84 5.55 10.62
CA TYR A 188 -5.16 4.73 9.46
C TYR A 188 -6.30 3.74 9.74
N VAL A 189 -6.44 3.26 10.98
CA VAL A 189 -7.57 2.44 11.38
C VAL A 189 -8.84 3.29 11.41
N GLU A 190 -8.78 4.51 11.94
CA GLU A 190 -9.91 5.44 11.93
C GLU A 190 -10.33 5.81 10.51
N GLU A 191 -9.37 6.16 9.65
CA GLU A 191 -9.58 6.58 8.27
C GLU A 191 -10.37 5.54 7.44
N PHE A 192 -10.02 4.26 7.57
CA PHE A 192 -10.68 3.19 6.83
C PHE A 192 -11.97 2.71 7.50
N LEU A 193 -11.98 2.58 8.83
CA LEU A 193 -13.15 2.00 9.50
C LEU A 193 -14.26 3.02 9.70
N CYS A 194 -13.99 4.33 9.76
CA CYS A 194 -15.01 5.36 9.90
C CYS A 194 -15.73 5.61 8.56
N SER A 195 -17.03 5.33 8.51
CA SER A 195 -17.83 5.44 7.29
C SER A 195 -18.03 6.85 6.73
N LEU A 196 -17.65 7.88 7.50
CA LEU A 196 -17.73 9.28 7.06
C LEU A 196 -16.66 9.59 6.00
N ASN A 197 -15.54 8.87 6.05
CA ASN A 197 -14.39 9.10 5.17
C ASN A 197 -14.30 8.01 4.09
N THR A 198 -14.59 6.76 4.46
CA THR A 198 -14.34 5.59 3.61
C THR A 198 -15.54 4.64 3.56
N ARG A 199 -15.81 4.01 2.42
CA ARG A 199 -16.80 2.93 2.26
C ARG A 199 -16.12 1.62 1.88
N LEU A 200 -16.41 0.57 2.64
CA LEU A 200 -15.82 -0.76 2.48
C LEU A 200 -16.90 -1.85 2.30
N PRO A 201 -17.70 -1.81 1.23
CA PRO A 201 -18.90 -2.64 1.09
C PRO A 201 -18.64 -4.16 1.02
N CYS A 202 -17.41 -4.58 0.74
CA CYS A 202 -17.01 -5.98 0.61
C CYS A 202 -16.07 -6.47 1.73
N LEU A 203 -15.77 -5.64 2.72
CA LEU A 203 -14.82 -6.00 3.77
C LEU A 203 -15.34 -7.17 4.60
N SER A 204 -14.57 -8.26 4.60
CA SER A 204 -14.91 -9.48 5.34
C SER A 204 -13.80 -9.97 6.26
N LYS A 205 -12.56 -9.49 6.05
CA LYS A 205 -11.38 -9.84 6.85
C LYS A 205 -10.65 -8.58 7.29
N LEU A 206 -10.37 -8.49 8.58
CA LEU A 206 -9.62 -7.39 9.18
C LEU A 206 -8.44 -7.92 9.98
N HIS A 207 -7.25 -7.37 9.77
CA HIS A 207 -6.09 -7.59 10.63
C HIS A 207 -5.74 -6.27 11.30
N VAL A 208 -5.86 -6.22 12.63
CA VAL A 208 -5.76 -4.98 13.40
C VAL A 208 -5.31 -5.28 14.83
N GLU A 209 -4.80 -4.27 15.53
CA GLU A 209 -4.59 -4.36 16.98
C GLU A 209 -5.92 -4.21 17.72
N TYR A 210 -6.12 -5.00 18.77
CA TYR A 210 -7.38 -5.01 19.51
C TYR A 210 -7.64 -3.64 20.14
N GLU A 211 -6.60 -3.02 20.70
CA GLU A 211 -6.62 -1.73 21.35
C GLU A 211 -7.00 -0.59 20.39
N HIS A 212 -6.51 -0.66 19.13
CA HIS A 212 -6.89 0.29 18.09
C HIS A 212 -8.37 0.13 17.73
N LEU A 213 -8.84 -1.12 17.59
CA LEU A 213 -10.23 -1.41 17.25
C LEU A 213 -11.17 -0.94 18.38
N VAL A 214 -10.83 -1.19 19.64
CA VAL A 214 -11.57 -0.70 20.82
C VAL A 214 -11.66 0.82 20.81
N THR A 215 -10.53 1.50 20.57
CA THR A 215 -10.48 2.97 20.55
C THR A 215 -11.32 3.57 19.42
N VAL A 216 -11.12 3.11 18.18
CA VAL A 216 -11.83 3.63 16.99
C VAL A 216 -13.34 3.39 17.08
N THR A 217 -13.75 2.24 17.62
CA THR A 217 -15.17 1.90 17.79
C THR A 217 -15.79 2.49 19.06
N LYS A 218 -15.02 3.22 19.88
CA LYS A 218 -15.44 3.71 21.21
C LYS A 218 -16.03 2.58 22.07
N ASN A 219 -15.24 1.55 22.34
CA ASN A 219 -15.67 0.34 23.03
C ASN A 219 -16.89 -0.33 22.34
N PHE A 220 -16.86 -0.43 21.01
CA PHE A 220 -17.92 -1.07 20.21
C PHE A 220 -19.30 -0.38 20.32
N THR A 221 -19.33 0.94 20.49
CA THR A 221 -20.58 1.73 20.55
C THR A 221 -20.75 2.71 19.39
N ARG A 222 -19.67 3.04 18.66
CA ARG A 222 -19.69 4.01 17.55
C ARG A 222 -20.36 3.40 16.31
N ASN A 223 -21.50 3.96 15.90
CA ASN A 223 -22.26 3.47 14.76
C ASN A 223 -21.60 3.75 13.39
N THR A 224 -20.87 4.85 13.25
CA THR A 224 -20.21 5.20 11.98
C THR A 224 -19.18 4.15 11.57
N THR A 225 -18.47 3.55 12.53
CA THR A 225 -17.51 2.47 12.24
C THR A 225 -18.19 1.13 11.97
N ARG A 226 -19.43 0.95 12.45
CA ARG A 226 -20.18 -0.31 12.33
C ARG A 226 -20.54 -0.62 10.88
N MET A 227 -20.80 0.38 10.04
CA MET A 227 -21.20 0.16 8.65
C MET A 227 -20.11 -0.54 7.82
N ASN A 228 -18.85 -0.11 7.95
CA ASN A 228 -17.72 -0.77 7.28
C ASN A 228 -17.36 -2.12 7.90
N CYS A 229 -17.79 -2.36 9.15
CA CYS A 229 -17.48 -3.59 9.88
C CYS A 229 -18.60 -4.65 9.82
N ALA A 230 -19.81 -4.30 9.35
CA ALA A 230 -21.00 -5.14 9.47
C ALA A 230 -20.88 -6.50 8.76
N LYS A 231 -20.02 -6.60 7.74
CA LYS A 231 -19.79 -7.81 6.94
C LYS A 231 -18.55 -8.60 7.37
N LEU A 232 -17.87 -8.20 8.45
CA LEU A 232 -16.69 -8.90 8.95
C LEU A 232 -17.04 -10.30 9.42
N THR A 233 -16.37 -11.29 8.84
CA THR A 233 -16.47 -12.72 9.20
C THR A 233 -15.22 -13.24 9.88
N HIS A 234 -14.11 -12.48 9.78
CA HIS A 234 -12.83 -12.80 10.40
C HIS A 234 -12.13 -11.52 10.88
N ILE A 235 -11.63 -11.56 12.13
CA ILE A 235 -10.75 -10.51 12.67
C ILE A 235 -9.53 -11.19 13.28
N ASN A 236 -8.34 -10.86 12.78
CA ASN A 236 -7.10 -11.41 13.29
C ASN A 236 -6.39 -10.39 14.19
N PHE A 237 -6.14 -10.77 15.44
CA PHE A 237 -5.45 -9.95 16.42
C PHE A 237 -4.05 -10.51 16.69
N ARG A 238 -3.01 -9.67 16.68
CA ARG A 238 -1.63 -10.15 16.88
C ARG A 238 -1.36 -10.65 18.30
N ARG A 239 -1.91 -10.00 19.33
CA ARG A 239 -1.75 -10.40 20.74
C ARG A 239 -2.93 -11.23 21.19
N LYS A 240 -2.83 -12.55 20.98
CA LYS A 240 -3.91 -13.51 21.29
C LYS A 240 -4.15 -13.73 22.79
N ARG A 241 -3.14 -13.48 23.62
CA ARG A 241 -3.23 -13.78 25.06
C ARG A 241 -3.97 -12.66 25.77
N GLY A 242 -5.15 -12.98 26.31
CA GLY A 242 -5.89 -12.10 27.20
C GLY A 242 -6.94 -11.20 26.56
N ILE A 243 -7.31 -11.40 25.29
CA ILE A 243 -8.44 -10.68 24.69
C ILE A 243 -9.74 -11.20 25.32
N VAL A 244 -10.31 -10.41 26.22
CA VAL A 244 -11.65 -10.65 26.77
C VAL A 244 -12.64 -9.90 25.88
N ARG A 245 -13.47 -10.63 25.14
CA ARG A 245 -14.55 -10.06 24.33
C ARG A 245 -15.62 -9.51 25.28
N SER A 246 -15.97 -8.24 25.13
CA SER A 246 -17.17 -7.71 25.79
C SER A 246 -18.42 -8.25 25.09
N LYS A 247 -19.58 -8.21 25.75
CA LYS A 247 -20.87 -8.51 25.07
C LYS A 247 -21.11 -7.58 23.89
N ASP A 248 -20.66 -6.33 24.00
CA ASP A 248 -20.77 -5.33 22.94
C ASP A 248 -19.95 -5.73 21.72
N PHE A 249 -18.80 -6.38 21.89
CA PHE A 249 -17.99 -6.90 20.76
C PHE A 249 -18.80 -7.85 19.88
N ASP A 250 -19.44 -8.86 20.48
CA ASP A 250 -20.18 -9.87 19.72
C ASP A 250 -21.43 -9.27 19.04
N LEU A 251 -22.10 -8.29 19.68
CA LEU A 251 -23.21 -7.55 19.07
C LEU A 251 -22.75 -6.63 17.93
N TYR A 252 -21.54 -6.11 18.02
CA TYR A 252 -20.97 -5.20 17.04
C TYR A 252 -20.56 -5.93 15.76
N PHE A 253 -20.12 -7.19 15.88
CA PHE A 253 -19.68 -8.03 14.77
C PHE A 253 -20.51 -9.33 14.65
N PRO A 254 -21.77 -9.23 14.22
CA PRO A 254 -22.73 -10.35 14.28
C PRO A 254 -22.39 -11.55 13.39
N LEU A 255 -21.52 -11.37 12.39
CA LEU A 255 -21.12 -12.42 11.44
C LEU A 255 -19.81 -13.14 11.83
N LEU A 256 -19.19 -12.79 12.95
CA LEU A 256 -18.01 -13.50 13.43
C LEU A 256 -18.40 -14.86 13.98
N SER A 257 -17.91 -15.92 13.34
CA SER A 257 -17.99 -17.25 13.96
C SER A 257 -17.02 -17.33 15.14
N TYR A 258 -17.39 -18.11 16.16
CA TYR A 258 -16.62 -18.22 17.41
C TYR A 258 -15.13 -18.57 17.18
N ASN A 259 -14.82 -19.29 16.09
CA ASN A 259 -13.49 -19.78 15.70
C ASN A 259 -12.67 -18.81 14.82
N ASN A 260 -13.23 -17.67 14.43
CA ASN A 260 -12.66 -16.77 13.42
C ASN A 260 -11.98 -15.52 13.98
N CYS A 261 -11.90 -15.38 15.31
CA CYS A 261 -10.94 -14.46 15.91
C CYS A 261 -9.71 -15.26 16.34
N LYS A 262 -8.68 -15.25 15.50
CA LYS A 262 -7.43 -15.95 15.77
C LYS A 262 -6.30 -15.00 16.04
#